data_AF-A0A223D533-F1
#
_entry.id   AF-A0A223D533-F1
#
_cell.length_a   1.000
_cell.length_b   1.000
_cell.length_c   1.000
_cell.angle_alpha   90.00
_cell.angle_beta   90.00
_cell.angle_gamma   90.00
#
_symmetry.space_group_name_H-M   'P 1'
#
loop_
_entity.id
_entity.type
_entity.pdbx_description
1 polymer ?
#
loop_
_entity_poly.entity_id
_entity_poly.type
_entity_poly.pdbx_seq_one_letter_code
_entity_poly.pdbx_strand_id
1 'polypeptide(L)'
;MKKLVTVSLVMMVLPVMLVSQASANGLTNDSKGMPLVKSSDKNDEKNREKMKLAKMHQEVRGGITSAEAVENEYRKFKAKWGGELTDSPEELRLSSAGNGKVEPDALYSKLLSLSQIPQERNWYCGPASVVEILKSYGTSTGKQQTQDSVVPSLYATSSTGTPWSKGTVAGTYFYPVADTLDYYMNSANNYAAYASPSAAQFKSSVVYTIDKGYPVVANVIEYSGNTTRLTGHPLGITLQHWVAVFGYNQNGDTAWYADSAAGAAGLSFDTSAIPKYSELPVSKWSTLVNERGIIW
;
A
#
# COMPACT_ATOMS: atom_id res chain seq x y z
N MET A 1 -65.91 -35.01 36.27
CA MET A 1 -64.88 -35.19 35.23
C MET A 1 -64.92 -33.98 34.30
N LYS A 2 -63.95 -33.06 34.40
CA LYS A 2 -63.79 -31.91 33.48
C LYS A 2 -62.39 -32.02 32.87
N LYS A 3 -62.32 -32.08 31.53
CA LYS A 3 -61.07 -32.17 30.77
C LYS A 3 -60.37 -30.82 30.79
N LEU A 4 -59.12 -30.79 31.27
CA LEU A 4 -58.20 -29.66 31.02
C LEU A 4 -57.62 -29.82 29.61
N VAL A 5 -57.75 -28.77 28.79
CA VAL A 5 -57.08 -28.64 27.50
C VAL A 5 -55.84 -27.80 27.72
N THR A 6 -54.67 -28.39 27.46
CA THR A 6 -53.38 -27.70 27.53
C THR A 6 -53.12 -27.01 26.19
N VAL A 7 -53.20 -25.68 26.14
CA VAL A 7 -52.77 -24.89 24.99
C VAL A 7 -51.29 -24.56 25.17
N SER A 8 -50.43 -25.11 24.32
CA SER A 8 -49.00 -24.75 24.28
C SER A 8 -48.84 -23.44 23.49
N LEU A 9 -48.41 -22.38 24.18
CA LEU A 9 -48.05 -21.11 23.59
C LEU A 9 -46.61 -21.21 23.05
N VAL A 10 -46.44 -21.25 21.74
CA VAL A 10 -45.13 -21.14 21.09
C VAL A 10 -44.74 -19.66 21.07
N MET A 11 -43.81 -19.26 21.96
CA MET A 11 -43.16 -17.95 21.87
C MET A 11 -42.15 -17.98 20.71
N MET A 12 -42.50 -17.35 19.59
CA MET A 12 -41.54 -16.93 18.57
C MET A 12 -40.76 -15.72 19.11
N VAL A 13 -39.47 -15.93 19.40
CA VAL A 13 -38.53 -14.84 19.67
C VAL A 13 -38.08 -14.27 18.33
N LEU A 14 -38.60 -13.08 17.99
CA LEU A 14 -38.08 -12.25 16.90
C LEU A 14 -36.83 -11.51 17.39
N PRO A 15 -35.67 -11.62 16.72
CA PRO A 15 -34.54 -10.76 17.02
C PRO A 15 -34.83 -9.33 16.52
N VAL A 16 -35.02 -8.40 17.46
CA VAL A 16 -35.03 -6.96 17.19
C VAL A 16 -33.58 -6.55 16.91
N MET A 17 -33.22 -6.35 15.65
CA MET A 17 -32.00 -5.64 15.29
C MET A 17 -32.23 -4.14 15.54
N LEU A 18 -31.70 -3.63 16.65
CA LEU A 18 -31.50 -2.21 16.88
C LEU A 18 -30.38 -1.72 15.96
N VAL A 19 -30.75 -1.16 14.80
CA VAL A 19 -29.85 -0.32 14.01
C VAL A 19 -29.84 1.05 14.67
N SER A 20 -28.80 1.38 15.44
CA SER A 20 -28.56 2.74 15.86
C SER A 20 -28.11 3.56 14.64
N GLN A 21 -29.03 4.34 14.08
CA GLN A 21 -28.68 5.40 13.14
C GLN A 21 -27.95 6.50 13.93
N ALA A 22 -26.62 6.52 13.85
CA ALA A 22 -25.87 7.72 14.16
C ALA A 22 -26.08 8.70 13.01
N SER A 23 -26.75 9.80 13.32
CA SER A 23 -27.02 10.94 12.46
C SER A 23 -25.75 11.43 11.77
N ALA A 24 -25.73 11.34 10.44
CA ALA A 24 -24.74 11.96 9.58
C ALA A 24 -25.04 13.46 9.48
N ASN A 25 -24.68 14.23 10.50
CA ASN A 25 -24.71 15.69 10.45
C ASN A 25 -23.27 16.23 10.47
N GLY A 26 -22.86 16.72 9.29
CA GLY A 26 -21.95 17.85 9.12
C GLY A 26 -20.47 17.64 9.47
N LEU A 27 -19.63 17.42 8.45
CA LEU A 27 -18.24 17.84 8.48
C LEU A 27 -17.85 18.38 7.09
N THR A 28 -17.78 19.70 6.99
CA THR A 28 -17.10 20.43 5.91
C THR A 28 -15.59 20.39 6.14
N ASN A 29 -14.80 20.46 5.05
CA ASN A 29 -13.36 20.66 5.12
C ASN A 29 -13.10 22.16 5.26
N ASP A 30 -12.87 22.58 6.50
CA ASP A 30 -12.62 23.96 6.89
C ASP A 30 -11.18 24.35 6.56
N SER A 31 -10.82 24.39 5.27
CA SER A 31 -9.81 25.36 4.83
C SER A 31 -9.69 25.62 3.33
N LYS A 32 -10.04 24.72 2.39
CA LYS A 32 -9.65 24.96 0.96
C LYS A 32 -10.55 24.51 -0.19
N GLY A 33 -11.82 24.16 0.03
CA GLY A 33 -12.83 24.20 -1.05
C GLY A 33 -12.49 23.53 -2.40
N MET A 34 -11.71 22.45 -2.42
CA MET A 34 -11.45 21.68 -3.65
C MET A 34 -12.28 20.38 -3.66
N PRO A 35 -13.06 20.11 -4.72
CA PRO A 35 -13.84 18.88 -4.81
C PRO A 35 -12.92 17.67 -5.02
N LEU A 36 -12.90 16.76 -4.05
CA LEU A 36 -12.23 15.46 -4.13
C LEU A 36 -12.98 14.56 -5.12
N VAL A 37 -12.29 14.08 -6.15
CA VAL A 37 -12.88 13.32 -7.27
C VAL A 37 -13.08 11.85 -6.92
N LYS A 38 -14.25 11.30 -7.30
CA LYS A 38 -14.74 9.92 -7.13
C LYS A 38 -13.70 8.81 -7.35
N SER A 39 -13.58 7.83 -6.43
CA SER A 39 -12.68 6.67 -6.59
C SER A 39 -13.14 5.28 -6.07
N SER A 40 -14.34 5.06 -5.51
CA SER A 40 -14.66 3.74 -4.91
C SER A 40 -14.81 2.58 -5.91
N ASP A 41 -15.40 2.78 -7.09
CA ASP A 41 -15.38 1.77 -8.18
C ASP A 41 -14.04 1.78 -8.95
N LYS A 42 -13.26 2.84 -8.74
CA LYS A 42 -12.09 3.14 -9.53
C LYS A 42 -10.82 2.53 -8.96
N ASN A 43 -10.68 2.35 -7.65
CA ASN A 43 -9.47 1.74 -7.09
C ASN A 43 -9.34 0.27 -7.50
N ASP A 44 -10.44 -0.49 -7.45
CA ASP A 44 -10.43 -1.90 -7.88
C ASP A 44 -10.19 -2.01 -9.39
N GLU A 45 -10.80 -1.13 -10.18
CA GLU A 45 -10.55 -1.06 -11.62
C GLU A 45 -9.10 -0.69 -11.95
N LYS A 46 -8.57 0.35 -11.30
CA LYS A 46 -7.18 0.77 -11.38
C LYS A 46 -6.24 -0.36 -10.99
N ASN A 47 -6.51 -1.06 -9.88
CA ASN A 47 -5.72 -2.23 -9.48
C ASN A 47 -5.76 -3.32 -10.54
N ARG A 48 -6.92 -3.68 -11.09
CA ARG A 48 -7.01 -4.69 -12.17
C ARG A 48 -6.18 -4.28 -13.39
N GLU A 49 -6.25 -3.03 -13.81
CA GLU A 49 -5.48 -2.52 -14.94
C GLU A 49 -3.98 -2.45 -14.65
N LYS A 50 -3.57 -1.96 -13.48
CA LYS A 50 -2.16 -2.00 -13.06
C LYS A 50 -1.67 -3.44 -12.97
N MET A 51 -2.48 -4.39 -12.51
CA MET A 51 -2.09 -5.79 -12.40
C MET A 51 -1.90 -6.43 -13.77
N LYS A 52 -2.71 -6.03 -14.75
CA LYS A 52 -2.49 -6.38 -16.15
C LYS A 52 -1.14 -5.82 -16.63
N LEU A 53 -0.82 -4.56 -16.34
CA LEU A 53 0.47 -3.96 -16.71
C LEU A 53 1.64 -4.68 -16.03
N ALA A 54 1.55 -4.97 -14.74
CA ALA A 54 2.56 -5.70 -13.99
C ALA A 54 2.78 -7.11 -14.56
N LYS A 55 1.71 -7.81 -14.95
CA LYS A 55 1.80 -9.10 -15.62
C LYS A 55 2.49 -8.98 -16.97
N MET A 56 2.06 -8.04 -17.81
CA MET A 56 2.68 -7.85 -19.13
C MET A 56 4.15 -7.45 -19.02
N HIS A 57 4.52 -6.67 -17.99
CA HIS A 57 5.92 -6.33 -17.68
C HIS A 57 6.75 -7.59 -17.37
N GLN A 58 6.21 -8.53 -16.59
CA GLN A 58 6.86 -9.83 -16.37
C GLN A 58 6.94 -10.66 -17.65
N GLU A 59 5.90 -10.64 -18.49
CA GLU A 59 5.89 -11.32 -19.79
C GLU A 59 6.97 -10.75 -20.72
N VAL A 60 7.23 -9.45 -20.71
CA VAL A 60 8.32 -8.83 -21.47
C VAL A 60 9.68 -9.33 -20.97
N ARG A 61 9.89 -9.34 -19.65
CA ARG A 61 11.15 -9.82 -19.04
C ARG A 61 11.40 -11.31 -19.30
N GLY A 62 10.35 -12.08 -19.47
CA GLY A 62 10.40 -13.50 -19.87
C GLY A 62 10.48 -13.73 -21.39
N GLY A 63 10.54 -12.68 -22.21
CA GLY A 63 10.57 -12.80 -23.68
C GLY A 63 9.27 -13.31 -24.31
N ILE A 64 8.14 -13.19 -23.60
CA ILE A 64 6.81 -13.68 -24.03
C ILE A 64 6.08 -12.64 -24.89
N THR A 65 6.15 -11.36 -24.51
CA THR A 65 5.51 -10.23 -25.23
C THR A 65 6.52 -9.11 -25.51
N SER A 66 6.16 -8.12 -26.33
CA SER A 66 7.03 -6.99 -26.66
C SER A 66 6.87 -5.82 -25.68
N ALA A 67 7.94 -5.04 -25.51
CA ALA A 67 7.89 -3.82 -24.71
C ALA A 67 6.89 -2.79 -25.27
N GLU A 68 6.74 -2.74 -26.60
CA GLU A 68 5.76 -1.88 -27.27
C GLU A 68 4.32 -2.22 -26.86
N ALA A 69 3.99 -3.50 -26.67
CA ALA A 69 2.66 -3.90 -26.21
C ALA A 69 2.38 -3.40 -24.79
N VAL A 70 3.36 -3.48 -23.88
CA VAL A 70 3.26 -2.93 -22.52
C VAL A 70 3.08 -1.42 -22.57
N GLU A 71 3.89 -0.74 -23.39
CA GLU A 71 3.87 0.72 -23.52
C GLU A 71 2.53 1.23 -24.07
N ASN A 72 1.94 0.53 -25.04
CA ASN A 72 0.62 0.86 -25.56
C ASN A 72 -0.49 0.70 -24.50
N GLU A 73 -0.44 -0.37 -23.70
CA GLU A 73 -1.38 -0.53 -22.58
C GLU A 73 -1.13 0.50 -21.47
N TYR A 74 0.14 0.85 -21.23
CA TYR A 74 0.51 1.89 -20.27
C TYR A 74 -0.02 3.27 -20.69
N ARG A 75 0.05 3.62 -21.98
CA ARG A 75 -0.56 4.86 -22.50
C ARG A 75 -2.07 4.91 -22.29
N LYS A 76 -2.77 3.78 -22.45
CA LYS A 76 -4.22 3.69 -22.17
C LYS A 76 -4.51 3.90 -20.69
N PHE A 77 -3.73 3.25 -19.82
CA PHE A 77 -3.81 3.42 -18.38
C PHE A 77 -3.60 4.89 -18.00
N LYS A 78 -2.52 5.51 -18.50
CA LYS A 78 -2.18 6.92 -18.23
C LYS A 78 -3.27 7.88 -18.73
N ALA A 79 -3.82 7.64 -19.91
CA ALA A 79 -4.91 8.44 -20.46
C ALA A 79 -6.18 8.38 -19.61
N LYS A 80 -6.43 7.24 -18.93
CA LYS A 80 -7.61 7.03 -18.09
C LYS A 80 -7.42 7.58 -16.67
N TRP A 81 -6.26 7.33 -16.06
CA TRP A 81 -6.04 7.58 -14.64
C TRP A 81 -5.26 8.86 -14.33
N GLY A 82 -4.60 9.43 -15.35
CA GLY A 82 -3.54 10.42 -15.16
C GLY A 82 -2.19 9.74 -14.92
N GLY A 83 -1.16 10.55 -14.70
CA GLY A 83 0.17 10.08 -14.30
C GLY A 83 1.27 10.63 -15.19
N GLU A 84 2.40 11.00 -14.59
CA GLU A 84 3.69 10.76 -15.20
C GLU A 84 4.37 9.67 -14.37
N LEU A 85 4.64 8.51 -14.97
CA LEU A 85 5.73 7.66 -14.51
C LEU A 85 6.89 8.03 -15.41
N THR A 86 8.00 8.45 -14.82
CA THR A 86 9.22 8.69 -15.58
C THR A 86 9.63 7.37 -16.22
N ASP A 87 9.91 7.38 -17.52
CA ASP A 87 10.49 6.22 -18.20
C ASP A 87 11.73 5.79 -17.43
N SER A 88 11.65 4.63 -16.78
CA SER A 88 12.81 4.11 -16.07
C SER A 88 13.90 3.75 -17.09
N PRO A 89 15.19 3.77 -16.70
CA PRO A 89 16.26 3.25 -17.56
C PRO A 89 16.01 1.82 -18.07
N GLU A 90 15.22 1.05 -17.34
CA GLU A 90 14.82 -0.30 -17.72
C GLU A 90 13.71 -0.30 -18.77
N GLU A 91 12.73 0.59 -18.71
CA GLU A 91 11.81 0.83 -19.82
C GLU A 91 12.52 1.35 -21.06
N LEU A 92 13.52 2.22 -20.91
CA LEU A 92 14.36 2.64 -22.03
C LEU A 92 15.11 1.45 -22.63
N ARG A 93 15.59 0.51 -21.80
CA ARG A 93 16.20 -0.74 -22.27
C ARG A 93 15.18 -1.64 -22.98
N LEU A 94 14.01 -1.85 -22.39
CA LEU A 94 12.94 -2.68 -22.94
C LEU A 94 12.40 -2.09 -24.25
N SER A 95 12.16 -0.78 -24.30
CA SER A 95 11.72 -0.07 -25.51
C SER A 95 12.79 -0.06 -26.60
N SER A 96 14.09 0.01 -26.25
CA SER A 96 15.18 -0.11 -27.22
C SER A 96 15.28 -1.50 -27.85
N ALA A 97 14.72 -2.55 -27.23
CA ALA A 97 14.63 -3.89 -27.82
C ALA A 97 13.58 -3.98 -28.94
N GLY A 98 12.70 -2.99 -29.09
CA GLY A 98 11.72 -2.88 -30.17
C GLY A 98 10.76 -4.07 -30.26
N ASN A 99 10.53 -4.56 -31.48
CA ASN A 99 9.72 -5.77 -31.76
C ASN A 99 10.46 -7.08 -31.45
N GLY A 100 11.71 -7.02 -30.99
CA GLY A 100 12.46 -8.19 -30.57
C GLY A 100 11.94 -8.74 -29.25
N LYS A 101 11.96 -10.07 -29.09
CA LYS A 101 11.84 -10.69 -27.77
C LYS A 101 13.08 -10.32 -26.97
N VAL A 102 12.89 -9.87 -25.73
CA VAL A 102 14.00 -9.71 -24.79
C VAL A 102 14.46 -11.11 -24.38
N GLU A 103 15.76 -11.39 -24.46
CA GLU A 103 16.30 -12.63 -23.93
C GLU A 103 15.95 -12.73 -22.43
N PRO A 104 15.54 -13.91 -21.92
CA PRO A 104 15.22 -14.07 -20.51
C PRO A 104 16.37 -13.60 -19.64
N ASP A 105 16.14 -12.57 -18.84
CA ASP A 105 17.20 -11.93 -18.06
C ASP A 105 17.77 -12.89 -17.00
N ALA A 106 19.07 -12.72 -16.70
CA ALA A 106 19.68 -13.21 -15.48
C ALA A 106 18.91 -12.70 -14.24
N LEU A 107 19.15 -13.28 -13.06
CA LEU A 107 18.53 -12.79 -11.81
C LEU A 107 18.76 -11.28 -11.66
N TYR A 108 17.68 -10.51 -11.73
CA TYR A 108 17.72 -9.05 -11.72
C TYR A 108 17.33 -8.52 -10.34
N SER A 109 17.93 -7.39 -9.98
CA SER A 109 17.68 -6.70 -8.71
C SER A 109 17.62 -5.22 -8.95
N LYS A 110 16.75 -4.54 -8.21
CA LYS A 110 16.63 -3.09 -8.28
C LYS A 110 16.44 -2.53 -6.89
N LEU A 111 17.29 -1.58 -6.53
CA LEU A 111 17.19 -0.78 -5.32
C LEU A 111 17.01 0.66 -5.75
N LEU A 112 15.98 1.30 -5.24
CA LEU A 112 15.84 2.73 -5.37
C LEU A 112 16.53 3.44 -4.20
N SER A 113 16.82 4.73 -4.35
CA SER A 113 17.37 5.49 -3.22
C SER A 113 16.24 5.81 -2.24
N LEU A 114 16.34 5.30 -1.01
CA LEU A 114 15.43 5.63 0.08
C LEU A 114 16.24 5.95 1.34
N SER A 115 15.91 7.05 2.03
CA SER A 115 16.50 7.40 3.32
C SER A 115 15.55 7.03 4.45
N GLN A 116 15.89 5.99 5.22
CA GLN A 116 15.14 5.61 6.42
C GLN A 116 15.15 6.74 7.45
N ILE A 117 13.98 6.99 8.05
CA ILE A 117 13.82 7.92 9.16
C ILE A 117 13.09 7.24 10.33
N PRO A 118 13.57 7.36 11.57
CA PRO A 118 12.83 6.84 12.72
C PRO A 118 11.45 7.50 12.85
N GLN A 119 10.43 6.73 13.19
CA GLN A 119 9.12 7.27 13.52
C GLN A 119 9.21 8.10 14.81
N GLU A 120 8.68 9.33 14.78
CA GLU A 120 8.81 10.28 15.90
C GLU A 120 7.85 9.97 17.06
N ARG A 121 6.77 9.22 16.79
CA ARG A 121 5.76 8.80 17.78
C ARG A 121 5.42 7.33 17.59
N ASN A 122 4.90 6.65 18.61
CA ASN A 122 4.53 5.23 18.52
C ASN A 122 3.49 4.91 17.42
N TRP A 123 2.72 5.90 16.96
CA TRP A 123 1.71 5.76 15.91
C TRP A 123 2.13 6.35 14.55
N TYR A 124 3.39 6.76 14.40
CA TYR A 124 3.91 7.48 13.22
C TYR A 124 4.51 6.60 12.13
N CYS A 125 4.38 5.27 12.19
CA CYS A 125 4.92 4.39 11.16
C CYS A 125 4.44 4.73 9.73
N GLY A 126 3.17 5.13 9.58
CA GLY A 126 2.62 5.63 8.31
C GLY A 126 3.23 6.96 7.87
N PRO A 127 3.16 8.04 8.69
CA PRO A 127 3.83 9.31 8.41
C PRO A 127 5.32 9.16 8.08
N ALA A 128 6.05 8.35 8.84
CA ALA A 128 7.46 8.07 8.61
C ALA A 128 7.66 7.45 7.23
N SER A 129 7.00 6.33 6.92
CA SER A 129 7.12 5.64 5.62
C SER A 129 6.81 6.55 4.43
N VAL A 130 5.78 7.40 4.55
CA VAL A 130 5.43 8.37 3.51
C VAL A 130 6.52 9.43 3.36
N VAL A 131 7.04 9.96 4.46
CA VAL A 131 8.09 10.99 4.43
C VAL A 131 9.43 10.45 3.95
N GLU A 132 9.77 9.19 4.22
CA GLU A 132 10.94 8.52 3.62
C GLU A 132 10.88 8.60 2.09
N ILE A 133 9.71 8.29 1.52
CA ILE A 133 9.48 8.38 0.08
C ILE A 133 9.52 9.85 -0.37
N LEU A 134 8.73 10.74 0.23
CA LEU A 134 8.65 12.14 -0.22
C LEU A 134 10.01 12.87 -0.13
N LYS A 135 10.86 12.53 0.84
CA LYS A 135 12.22 13.10 0.93
C LYS A 135 13.15 12.59 -0.16
N SER A 136 13.06 11.30 -0.49
CA SER A 136 13.95 10.67 -1.46
C SER A 136 13.61 10.99 -2.92
N TYR A 137 12.34 11.23 -3.23
CA TYR A 137 11.86 11.46 -4.60
C TYR A 137 11.38 12.88 -4.86
N GLY A 138 11.40 13.72 -3.83
CA GLY A 138 10.94 15.09 -3.89
C GLY A 138 9.42 15.21 -3.89
N THR A 139 8.95 16.45 -3.85
CA THR A 139 7.54 16.78 -4.00
C THR A 139 7.36 17.74 -5.17
N SER A 140 6.21 17.63 -5.84
CA SER A 140 5.80 18.56 -6.90
C SER A 140 5.70 20.00 -6.41
N THR A 141 5.49 20.19 -5.11
CA THR A 141 5.43 21.50 -4.46
C THR A 141 6.81 22.11 -4.19
N GLY A 142 7.90 21.34 -4.38
CA GLY A 142 9.26 21.72 -3.99
C GLY A 142 9.50 21.80 -2.48
N LYS A 143 8.46 21.53 -1.67
CA LYS A 143 8.55 21.57 -0.20
C LYS A 143 8.83 20.18 0.36
N GLN A 144 9.89 20.10 1.15
CA GLN A 144 10.19 18.91 1.96
C GLN A 144 9.11 18.70 3.01
N GLN A 145 8.67 17.45 3.18
CA GLN A 145 7.67 17.09 4.18
C GLN A 145 8.30 16.58 5.47
N THR A 146 7.54 16.72 6.56
CA THR A 146 7.86 16.20 7.89
C THR A 146 6.77 15.19 8.29
N GLN A 147 7.02 14.37 9.31
CA GLN A 147 6.00 13.41 9.77
C GLN A 147 4.74 14.15 10.24
N ASP A 148 4.90 15.23 11.03
CA ASP A 148 3.79 16.08 11.47
C ASP A 148 3.02 16.72 10.30
N SER A 149 3.70 17.14 9.21
CA SER A 149 3.03 17.84 8.10
C SER A 149 2.15 16.93 7.23
N VAL A 150 2.44 15.62 7.20
CA VAL A 150 1.63 14.65 6.43
C VAL A 150 0.51 14.01 7.26
N VAL A 151 0.56 14.09 8.61
CA VAL A 151 -0.44 13.51 9.51
C VAL A 151 -1.88 13.90 9.16
N PRO A 152 -2.21 15.18 8.85
CA PRO A 152 -3.58 15.55 8.48
C PRO A 152 -4.06 14.86 7.20
N SER A 153 -3.21 14.74 6.18
CA SER A 153 -3.53 14.06 4.92
C SER A 153 -3.68 12.55 5.11
N LEU A 154 -2.91 11.98 6.04
CA LEU A 154 -2.95 10.56 6.37
C LEU A 154 -4.07 10.19 7.35
N TYR A 155 -4.73 11.16 7.97
CA TYR A 155 -5.70 10.95 9.05
C TYR A 155 -5.15 10.08 10.18
N ALA A 156 -3.84 10.19 10.42
CA ALA A 156 -3.18 9.40 11.44
C ALA A 156 -3.55 9.93 12.84
N THR A 157 -3.83 9.03 13.78
CA THR A 157 -4.13 9.41 15.17
C THR A 157 -3.41 8.51 16.17
N SER A 158 -3.34 8.95 17.44
CA SER A 158 -2.73 8.15 18.50
C SER A 158 -3.47 6.86 18.85
N SER A 159 -4.77 6.76 18.55
CA SER A 159 -5.57 5.57 18.83
C SER A 159 -5.58 4.55 17.69
N THR A 160 -5.42 5.01 16.45
CA THR A 160 -5.58 4.16 15.26
C THR A 160 -4.33 4.05 14.38
N GLY A 161 -3.30 4.85 14.64
CA GLY A 161 -2.22 5.04 13.67
C GLY A 161 -2.75 5.59 12.34
N THR A 162 -2.05 5.29 11.25
CA THR A 162 -2.53 5.58 9.88
C THR A 162 -3.50 4.50 9.43
N PRO A 163 -4.77 4.84 9.19
CA PRO A 163 -5.76 3.85 8.78
C PRO A 163 -5.50 3.37 7.36
N TRP A 164 -5.87 2.11 7.08
CA TRP A 164 -5.89 1.56 5.73
C TRP A 164 -6.81 2.37 4.80
N SER A 165 -8.00 2.72 5.31
CA SER A 165 -8.97 3.55 4.62
C SER A 165 -9.80 4.38 5.59
N LYS A 166 -10.44 5.45 5.08
CA LYS A 166 -11.39 6.27 5.86
C LYS A 166 -12.85 5.99 5.51
N GLY A 167 -13.11 4.87 4.83
CA GLY A 167 -14.44 4.58 4.29
C GLY A 167 -14.85 5.60 3.24
N THR A 168 -16.15 5.76 3.03
CA THR A 168 -16.68 6.69 2.04
C THR A 168 -16.80 8.10 2.61
N VAL A 169 -16.12 9.06 1.98
CA VAL A 169 -16.37 10.50 2.16
C VAL A 169 -17.09 10.98 0.92
N ALA A 170 -18.31 11.50 1.07
CA ALA A 170 -19.17 11.91 -0.04
C ALA A 170 -19.36 10.82 -1.13
N GLY A 171 -19.50 9.55 -0.69
CA GLY A 171 -19.66 8.40 -1.60
C GLY A 171 -18.35 7.91 -2.26
N THR A 172 -17.19 8.38 -1.81
CA THR A 172 -15.87 7.99 -2.37
C THR A 172 -14.98 7.36 -1.32
N TYR A 173 -14.40 6.20 -1.64
CA TYR A 173 -13.48 5.50 -0.75
C TYR A 173 -12.12 6.21 -0.73
N PHE A 174 -11.62 6.54 0.46
CA PHE A 174 -10.36 7.28 0.63
C PHE A 174 -9.28 6.35 1.20
N TYR A 175 -8.11 6.34 0.55
CA TYR A 175 -6.93 5.55 0.93
C TYR A 175 -5.79 6.51 1.27
N PRO A 176 -5.67 6.93 2.55
CA PRO A 176 -4.87 8.08 2.92
C PRO A 176 -3.42 8.06 2.42
N VAL A 177 -2.77 6.90 2.48
CA VAL A 177 -1.38 6.75 2.03
C VAL A 177 -1.26 6.91 0.52
N ALA A 178 -2.14 6.27 -0.26
CA ALA A 178 -2.14 6.38 -1.72
C ALA A 178 -2.42 7.82 -2.16
N ASP A 179 -3.50 8.40 -1.62
CA ASP A 179 -3.95 9.75 -1.98
C ASP A 179 -2.90 10.81 -1.58
N THR A 180 -2.23 10.63 -0.44
CA THR A 180 -1.17 11.54 0.03
C THR A 180 0.07 11.46 -0.87
N LEU A 181 0.53 10.26 -1.22
CA LEU A 181 1.67 10.09 -2.12
C LEU A 181 1.36 10.66 -3.51
N ASP A 182 0.17 10.35 -4.05
CA ASP A 182 -0.25 10.84 -5.36
C ASP A 182 -0.32 12.38 -5.41
N TYR A 183 -0.82 13.00 -4.34
CA TYR A 183 -0.85 14.45 -4.22
C TYR A 183 0.55 15.06 -4.21
N TYR A 184 1.42 14.61 -3.30
CA TYR A 184 2.73 15.23 -3.10
C TYR A 184 3.74 14.91 -4.20
N MET A 185 3.69 13.71 -4.77
CA MET A 185 4.60 13.31 -5.85
C MET A 185 4.11 13.78 -7.22
N ASN A 186 2.88 14.30 -7.33
CA ASN A 186 2.20 14.53 -8.60
C ASN A 186 2.27 13.29 -9.52
N SER A 187 2.20 12.10 -8.94
CA SER A 187 2.16 10.84 -9.69
C SER A 187 0.79 10.61 -10.34
N ALA A 188 -0.10 11.60 -10.27
CA ALA A 188 -1.40 11.69 -10.92
C ALA A 188 -2.17 10.38 -10.86
N ASN A 189 -2.45 9.97 -9.62
CA ASN A 189 -3.12 8.72 -9.31
C ASN A 189 -2.33 7.50 -9.80
N ASN A 190 -1.03 7.40 -9.52
CA ASN A 190 -0.30 6.15 -9.73
C ASN A 190 -0.57 5.18 -8.59
N TYR A 191 -0.59 5.64 -7.34
CA TYR A 191 -0.69 4.77 -6.17
C TYR A 191 -2.08 4.17 -6.02
N ALA A 192 -2.17 2.84 -5.99
CA ALA A 192 -3.40 2.11 -5.76
C ALA A 192 -3.29 1.31 -4.47
N ALA A 193 -4.38 1.24 -3.71
CA ALA A 193 -4.42 0.42 -2.50
C ALA A 193 -4.86 -0.99 -2.85
N TYR A 194 -4.01 -1.98 -2.62
CA TYR A 194 -4.29 -3.38 -2.93
C TYR A 194 -4.30 -4.22 -1.66
N ALA A 195 -5.49 -4.64 -1.26
CA ALA A 195 -5.69 -5.47 -0.07
C ALA A 195 -5.25 -6.91 -0.31
N SER A 196 -4.64 -7.51 0.71
CA SER A 196 -4.42 -8.96 0.81
C SER A 196 -3.79 -9.63 -0.44
N PRO A 197 -2.71 -9.07 -1.04
CA PRO A 197 -2.11 -9.69 -2.22
C PRO A 197 -1.49 -11.06 -1.88
N SER A 198 -1.71 -12.04 -2.75
CA SER A 198 -0.93 -13.30 -2.73
C SER A 198 0.56 -13.03 -2.97
N ALA A 199 1.42 -14.02 -2.70
CA ALA A 199 2.86 -13.91 -2.98
C ALA A 199 3.16 -13.48 -4.42
N ALA A 200 2.49 -14.10 -5.41
CA ALA A 200 2.68 -13.74 -6.82
C ALA A 200 2.24 -12.31 -7.12
N GLN A 201 1.12 -11.86 -6.54
CA GLN A 201 0.60 -10.50 -6.70
C GLN A 201 1.48 -9.46 -6.01
N PHE A 202 1.99 -9.75 -4.81
CA PHE A 202 2.94 -8.90 -4.11
C PHE A 202 4.23 -8.75 -4.95
N LYS A 203 4.79 -9.88 -5.41
CA LYS A 203 5.98 -9.90 -6.28
C LYS A 203 5.78 -9.04 -7.53
N SER A 204 4.71 -9.28 -8.29
CA SER A 204 4.46 -8.53 -9.52
C SER A 204 4.25 -7.04 -9.25
N SER A 205 3.57 -6.70 -8.16
CA SER A 205 3.32 -5.31 -7.77
C SER A 205 4.61 -4.59 -7.41
N VAL A 206 5.43 -5.18 -6.52
CA VAL A 206 6.72 -4.60 -6.12
C VAL A 206 7.65 -4.46 -7.32
N VAL A 207 7.83 -5.52 -8.11
CA VAL A 207 8.74 -5.47 -9.26
C VAL A 207 8.29 -4.40 -10.25
N TYR A 208 7.01 -4.37 -10.62
CA TYR A 208 6.49 -3.37 -11.54
C TYR A 208 6.68 -1.95 -11.01
N THR A 209 6.24 -1.65 -9.79
CA THR A 209 6.28 -0.29 -9.24
C THR A 209 7.70 0.20 -9.01
N ILE A 210 8.59 -0.67 -8.52
CA ILE A 210 10.02 -0.36 -8.38
C ILE A 210 10.70 -0.19 -9.73
N ASP A 211 10.35 -1.00 -10.74
CA ASP A 211 10.88 -0.84 -12.08
C ASP A 211 10.47 0.51 -12.67
N LYS A 212 9.23 0.95 -12.41
CA LYS A 212 8.75 2.30 -12.75
C LYS A 212 9.38 3.44 -11.92
N GLY A 213 10.25 3.13 -10.95
CA GLY A 213 10.96 4.13 -10.15
C GLY A 213 10.22 4.62 -8.91
N TYR A 214 9.14 3.94 -8.50
CA TYR A 214 8.35 4.30 -7.32
C TYR A 214 8.53 3.27 -6.21
N PRO A 215 8.69 3.67 -4.94
CA PRO A 215 8.58 2.75 -3.81
C PRO A 215 7.14 2.28 -3.61
N VAL A 216 6.97 1.15 -2.93
CA VAL A 216 5.70 0.62 -2.44
C VAL A 216 5.61 0.87 -0.93
N VAL A 217 4.42 1.11 -0.38
CA VAL A 217 4.21 1.12 1.08
C VAL A 217 3.44 -0.12 1.48
N ALA A 218 4.00 -0.94 2.37
CA ALA A 218 3.32 -2.13 2.88
C ALA A 218 2.72 -1.85 4.26
N ASN A 219 1.45 -2.22 4.44
CA ASN A 219 0.81 -2.30 5.75
C ASN A 219 0.88 -3.75 6.20
N VAL A 220 1.61 -4.02 7.28
CA VAL A 220 1.84 -5.35 7.79
C VAL A 220 1.15 -5.57 9.12
N ILE A 221 0.83 -6.84 9.40
CA ILE A 221 0.48 -7.32 10.72
C ILE A 221 1.39 -8.46 11.12
N GLU A 222 2.00 -8.34 12.30
CA GLU A 222 2.78 -9.38 12.95
C GLU A 222 1.99 -9.90 14.13
N TYR A 223 1.67 -11.19 14.15
CA TYR A 223 0.93 -11.78 15.26
C TYR A 223 1.84 -12.22 16.40
N SER A 224 1.41 -11.96 17.63
CA SER A 224 2.07 -12.50 18.82
C SER A 224 2.24 -14.03 18.70
N GLY A 225 3.45 -14.51 18.94
CA GLY A 225 3.80 -15.93 18.84
C GLY A 225 4.09 -16.46 17.42
N ASN A 226 3.88 -15.67 16.36
CA ASN A 226 4.21 -16.09 14.98
C ASN A 226 5.67 -15.75 14.63
N THR A 227 6.40 -16.68 14.00
CA THR A 227 7.79 -16.46 13.58
C THR A 227 7.92 -15.63 12.30
N THR A 228 6.83 -15.38 11.57
CA THR A 228 6.80 -14.49 10.41
C THR A 228 6.60 -13.04 10.86
N ARG A 229 7.63 -12.22 10.65
CA ARG A 229 7.81 -10.87 11.21
C ARG A 229 8.84 -10.09 10.41
N LEU A 230 8.85 -8.77 10.57
CA LEU A 230 9.97 -7.94 10.15
C LEU A 230 11.22 -8.24 10.98
N THR A 231 12.38 -7.95 10.41
CA THR A 231 13.68 -8.30 10.97
C THR A 231 13.90 -7.54 12.27
N GLY A 232 14.26 -8.24 13.35
CA GLY A 232 14.54 -7.64 14.65
C GLY A 232 13.32 -7.30 15.50
N HIS A 233 12.09 -7.45 14.98
CA HIS A 233 10.88 -7.17 15.75
C HIS A 233 10.66 -8.22 16.86
N PRO A 234 10.24 -7.78 18.07
CA PRO A 234 10.19 -8.60 19.28
C PRO A 234 9.14 -9.71 19.20
N LEU A 235 9.45 -10.87 19.80
CA LEU A 235 8.49 -11.97 19.99
C LEU A 235 7.48 -11.60 21.08
N GLY A 236 6.24 -12.10 20.96
CA GLY A 236 5.24 -12.02 22.02
C GLY A 236 4.30 -10.81 21.98
N ILE A 237 4.41 -9.92 20.99
CA ILE A 237 3.46 -8.82 20.78
C ILE A 237 2.86 -8.87 19.38
N THR A 238 1.62 -8.39 19.25
CA THR A 238 0.98 -8.19 17.95
C THR A 238 1.25 -6.76 17.50
N LEU A 239 1.82 -6.59 16.31
CA LEU A 239 2.20 -5.28 15.75
C LEU A 239 1.47 -5.03 14.44
N GLN A 240 0.99 -3.81 14.27
CA GLN A 240 0.54 -3.29 12.98
C GLN A 240 1.52 -2.19 12.59
N HIS A 241 2.04 -2.26 11.37
CA HIS A 241 3.15 -1.40 10.98
C HIS A 241 3.07 -1.03 9.50
N TRP A 242 3.45 0.21 9.19
CA TRP A 242 3.66 0.66 7.83
C TRP A 242 5.16 0.74 7.58
N VAL A 243 5.60 0.22 6.43
CA VAL A 243 7.00 0.25 6.00
C VAL A 243 7.09 0.58 4.51
N ALA A 244 8.16 1.28 4.12
CA ALA A 244 8.46 1.57 2.72
C ALA A 244 9.30 0.45 2.10
N VAL A 245 8.76 -0.23 1.08
CA VAL A 245 9.46 -1.19 0.23
C VAL A 245 10.08 -0.42 -0.94
N PHE A 246 11.41 -0.45 -1.03
CA PHE A 246 12.17 0.41 -1.95
C PHE A 246 13.03 -0.38 -2.95
N GLY A 247 12.92 -1.71 -2.94
CA GLY A 247 13.60 -2.52 -3.91
C GLY A 247 13.25 -3.99 -3.84
N TYR A 248 13.88 -4.75 -4.72
CA TYR A 248 13.75 -6.20 -4.78
C TYR A 248 15.06 -6.83 -5.29
N ASN A 249 15.19 -8.13 -5.05
CA ASN A 249 16.31 -8.95 -5.50
C ASN A 249 15.78 -10.28 -6.05
N GLN A 250 16.61 -10.97 -6.85
CA GLN A 250 16.29 -12.25 -7.48
C GLN A 250 14.95 -12.24 -8.25
N ASN A 251 14.77 -11.28 -9.16
CA ASN A 251 13.54 -11.09 -9.93
C ASN A 251 12.29 -10.86 -9.08
N GLY A 252 12.45 -10.42 -7.83
CA GLY A 252 11.34 -10.18 -6.91
C GLY A 252 11.03 -11.33 -5.97
N ASP A 253 11.92 -12.31 -5.81
CA ASP A 253 11.75 -13.36 -4.79
C ASP A 253 12.02 -12.84 -3.37
N THR A 254 12.80 -11.77 -3.24
CA THR A 254 12.93 -10.99 -2.00
C THR A 254 12.63 -9.51 -2.27
N ALA A 255 12.11 -8.82 -1.26
CA ALA A 255 11.86 -7.38 -1.31
C ALA A 255 12.55 -6.65 -0.15
N TRP A 256 13.21 -5.54 -0.48
CA TRP A 256 13.92 -4.64 0.42
C TRP A 256 12.99 -3.59 0.99
N TYR A 257 13.09 -3.33 2.28
CA TYR A 257 12.28 -2.34 2.99
C TYR A 257 13.09 -1.53 3.98
N ALA A 258 12.65 -0.28 4.17
CA ALA A 258 13.08 0.58 5.26
C ALA A 258 12.08 0.46 6.41
N ASP A 259 12.62 0.37 7.63
CA ASP A 259 11.81 0.22 8.83
C ASP A 259 11.92 1.47 9.70
N SER A 260 10.82 2.22 9.78
CA SER A 260 10.75 3.42 10.63
C SER A 260 10.78 3.11 12.12
N ALA A 261 10.60 1.86 12.56
CA ALA A 261 10.81 1.45 13.95
C ALA A 261 12.28 1.46 14.34
N ALA A 262 13.20 1.35 13.38
CA ALA A 262 14.64 1.40 13.64
C ALA A 262 15.04 2.76 14.24
N GLY A 263 15.51 2.74 15.49
CA GLY A 263 15.91 3.94 16.24
C GLY A 263 14.76 4.81 16.73
N ALA A 264 13.52 4.33 16.73
CA ALA A 264 12.36 5.09 17.17
C ALA A 264 12.27 5.14 18.70
N ALA A 265 12.48 6.33 19.29
CA ALA A 265 12.42 6.52 20.74
C ALA A 265 11.00 6.42 21.33
N GLY A 266 9.96 6.51 20.49
CA GLY A 266 8.57 6.49 20.93
C GLY A 266 7.98 5.09 21.16
N LEU A 267 8.68 4.02 20.78
CA LEU A 267 8.18 2.65 20.88
C LEU A 267 8.42 2.05 22.27
N SER A 268 7.48 1.23 22.75
CA SER A 268 7.54 0.63 24.09
C SER A 268 8.41 -0.64 24.17
N PHE A 269 9.05 -1.02 23.07
CA PHE A 269 9.93 -2.18 22.98
C PHE A 269 11.30 -1.76 22.48
N ASP A 270 12.30 -2.60 22.71
CA ASP A 270 13.67 -2.33 22.30
C ASP A 270 13.80 -2.28 20.77
N THR A 271 14.17 -1.11 20.26
CA THR A 271 14.38 -0.88 18.83
C THR A 271 15.83 -1.09 18.39
N SER A 272 16.75 -1.41 19.31
CA SER A 272 18.18 -1.54 19.01
C SER A 272 18.50 -2.72 18.08
N ALA A 273 17.67 -3.75 18.10
CA ALA A 273 17.77 -4.93 17.24
C ALA A 273 17.12 -4.73 15.85
N ILE A 274 16.37 -3.64 15.64
CA ILE A 274 15.66 -3.37 14.38
C ILE A 274 16.62 -2.63 13.43
N PRO A 275 17.05 -3.27 12.33
CA PRO A 275 17.91 -2.62 11.35
C PRO A 275 17.12 -1.59 10.53
N LYS A 276 17.80 -0.52 10.10
CA LYS A 276 17.18 0.52 9.25
C LYS A 276 16.65 -0.02 7.93
N TYR A 277 17.39 -0.98 7.34
CA TYR A 277 17.05 -1.62 6.09
C TYR A 277 17.15 -3.14 6.25
N SER A 278 16.26 -3.86 5.59
CA SER A 278 16.28 -5.33 5.55
C SER A 278 15.60 -5.83 4.28
N GLU A 279 15.73 -7.13 4.03
CA GLU A 279 14.95 -7.82 3.00
C GLU A 279 14.23 -9.04 3.59
N LEU A 280 13.11 -9.40 2.99
CA LEU A 280 12.39 -10.64 3.31
C LEU A 280 11.99 -11.36 2.02
N PRO A 281 11.93 -12.71 2.04
CA PRO A 281 11.28 -13.49 0.98
C PRO A 281 9.83 -13.06 0.77
N VAL A 282 9.37 -13.03 -0.47
CA VAL A 282 7.99 -12.65 -0.79
C VAL A 282 6.94 -13.56 -0.16
N SER A 283 7.26 -14.83 0.10
CA SER A 283 6.38 -15.74 0.85
C SER A 283 6.09 -15.26 2.28
N LYS A 284 7.05 -14.58 2.92
CA LYS A 284 6.83 -13.93 4.22
C LYS A 284 6.01 -12.66 4.06
N TRP A 285 6.32 -11.84 3.04
CA TRP A 285 5.55 -10.63 2.75
C TRP A 285 4.07 -10.91 2.57
N SER A 286 3.70 -11.91 1.77
CA SER A 286 2.28 -12.24 1.56
C SER A 286 1.56 -12.60 2.85
N THR A 287 2.26 -13.24 3.80
CA THR A 287 1.69 -13.52 5.14
C THR A 287 1.51 -12.23 5.92
N LEU A 288 2.52 -11.36 5.92
CA LEU A 288 2.52 -10.09 6.66
C LEU A 288 1.44 -9.11 6.17
N VAL A 289 1.15 -9.08 4.86
CA VAL A 289 0.17 -8.16 4.26
C VAL A 289 -1.21 -8.79 4.05
N ASN A 290 -1.42 -10.07 4.40
CA ASN A 290 -2.62 -10.83 4.06
C ASN A 290 -3.92 -10.23 4.62
N GLU A 291 -3.90 -9.60 5.79
CA GLU A 291 -5.08 -8.95 6.40
C GLU A 291 -5.05 -7.43 6.29
N ARG A 292 -4.14 -6.93 5.47
CA ARG A 292 -3.83 -5.52 5.28
C ARG A 292 -3.68 -5.27 3.79
N GLY A 293 -2.49 -4.92 3.33
CA GLY A 293 -2.23 -4.76 1.92
C GLY A 293 -1.02 -3.89 1.63
N ILE A 294 -0.95 -3.43 0.38
CA ILE A 294 0.12 -2.57 -0.13
C ILE A 294 -0.47 -1.35 -0.84
N ILE A 295 0.31 -0.27 -0.88
CA ILE A 295 0.09 0.92 -1.69
C ILE A 295 1.18 0.96 -2.76
N TRP A 296 0.80 0.79 -4.03
CA TRP A 296 1.75 0.46 -5.09
C TRP A 296 1.38 1.13 -6.41
#